data_AF-A0AAN7QXF3-F1
#
_entry.id   AF-A0AAN7QXF3-F1
#
_cell.length_a   1.000
_cell.length_b   1.000
_cell.length_c   1.000
_cell.angle_alpha   90.00
_cell.angle_beta   90.00
_cell.angle_gamma   90.00
#
_symmetry.space_group_name_H-M   'P 1'
#
loop_
_entity.id
_entity.type
_entity.pdbx_description
1 polymer ?
#
loop_
_entity_poly.entity_id
_entity_poly.type
_entity_poly.pdbx_seq_one_letter_code
_entity_poly.pdbx_strand_id
1 'polypeptide(L)'
;MYQKSVNLLIPAAPFVRLVREISFALSPDITRWTGEALIALQEAAEDFVVHLMEDAMLCAFHAKRVTLMKKDFELARRLGGKGQIW
;
A
#
# COMPACT_ATOMS: atom_id res chain seq x y z
N MET A 1 -12.18 -15.75 -6.09
CA MET A 1 -11.21 -15.08 -6.97
C MET A 1 -11.11 -13.65 -6.48
N TYR A 2 -10.00 -13.24 -5.88
CA TYR A 2 -9.88 -11.95 -5.17
C TYR A 2 -10.12 -10.74 -6.09
N GLN A 3 -9.80 -10.86 -7.38
CA GLN A 3 -10.08 -9.84 -8.40
C GLN A 3 -11.57 -9.61 -8.70
N LYS A 4 -12.48 -10.45 -8.18
CA LYS A 4 -13.93 -10.30 -8.35
C LYS A 4 -14.61 -9.66 -7.15
N SER A 5 -13.86 -9.35 -6.10
CA SER A 5 -14.35 -8.74 -4.86
C SER A 5 -13.69 -7.39 -4.62
N VAL A 6 -14.38 -6.52 -3.89
CA VAL A 6 -13.88 -5.20 -3.46
C VAL A 6 -13.69 -5.13 -1.95
N ASN A 7 -13.65 -6.29 -1.28
CA ASN A 7 -13.50 -6.35 0.17
C ASN A 7 -12.04 -6.03 0.54
N LEU A 8 -11.88 -5.26 1.63
CA LEU A 8 -10.57 -5.00 2.22
C LEU A 8 -9.89 -6.31 2.64
N LEU A 9 -8.61 -6.44 2.30
CA LEU A 9 -7.80 -7.64 2.49
C LEU A 9 -6.96 -7.57 3.77
N ILE A 10 -6.52 -6.38 4.17
CA ILE A 10 -5.75 -6.19 5.40
C ILE A 10 -6.72 -6.22 6.58
N PRO A 11 -6.44 -6.97 7.66
CA PRO A 11 -7.28 -6.92 8.85
C PRO A 11 -7.30 -5.50 9.44
N ALA A 12 -8.51 -4.96 9.67
CA ALA A 12 -8.67 -3.57 10.10
C ALA A 12 -7.99 -3.26 11.45
N ALA A 13 -8.05 -4.16 12.42
CA ALA A 13 -7.47 -3.93 13.75
C ALA A 13 -5.94 -3.64 13.74
N PRO A 14 -5.08 -4.46 13.12
CA PRO A 14 -3.65 -4.14 13.00
C PRO A 14 -3.39 -2.91 12.12
N PHE A 15 -4.18 -2.67 11.06
CA PHE A 15 -4.05 -1.47 10.24
C PHE A 15 -4.31 -0.20 11.06
N VAL A 16 -5.40 -0.16 11.83
CA VAL A 16 -5.73 0.96 12.72
C VAL A 16 -4.66 1.20 13.78
N ARG A 17 -4.06 0.13 14.34
CA ARG A 17 -2.93 0.27 15.29
C ARG A 17 -1.74 0.96 14.63
N LEU A 18 -1.39 0.54 13.41
CA LEU A 18 -0.28 1.13 12.65
C LEU A 18 -0.55 2.61 12.31
N VAL A 19 -1.78 2.95 11.87
CA VAL A 19 -2.16 4.34 11.59
C VAL A 19 -2.00 5.21 12.84
N ARG A 20 -2.44 4.73 14.00
CA ARG A 20 -2.31 5.47 15.26
C ARG A 20 -0.86 5.63 15.71
N GLU A 21 -0.04 4.60 15.54
CA GLU A 21 1.39 4.65 15.85
C GLU A 21 2.11 5.71 14.99
N ILE A 22 1.89 5.68 13.67
CA ILE A 22 2.49 6.66 12.73
C ILE A 22 1.95 8.06 13.00
N SER A 23 0.63 8.21 13.21
CA SER A 23 0.00 9.49 13.52
C SER A 23 0.57 10.11 14.79
N PHE A 24 0.79 9.30 15.84
CA PHE A 24 1.36 9.79 17.09
C PHE A 24 2.83 10.23 16.92
N ALA A 25 3.60 9.53 16.10
CA ALA A 25 4.99 9.88 15.79
C ALA A 25 5.12 11.18 14.97
N LEU A 26 4.17 11.46 14.08
CA LEU A 26 4.20 12.63 13.20
C LEU A 26 3.52 13.87 13.80
N SER A 27 2.36 13.67 14.45
CA SER A 27 1.51 14.72 14.99
C SER A 27 0.85 14.26 16.29
N PRO A 28 1.55 14.36 17.43
CA PRO A 28 1.07 13.83 18.72
C PRO A 28 -0.22 14.49 19.23
N ASP A 29 -0.56 15.69 18.73
CA ASP A 29 -1.81 16.38 19.05
C ASP A 29 -3.05 15.66 18.49
N ILE A 30 -2.89 14.84 17.45
CA ILE A 30 -3.98 14.09 16.81
C ILE A 30 -4.20 12.79 17.58
N THR A 31 -5.11 12.84 18.55
CA THR A 31 -5.44 11.68 19.41
C THR A 31 -6.63 10.86 18.92
N ARG A 32 -7.48 11.42 18.03
CA ARG A 32 -8.73 10.80 17.59
C ARG A 32 -8.80 10.74 16.06
N TRP A 33 -9.34 9.63 15.57
CA TRP A 33 -9.60 9.35 14.17
C TRP A 33 -11.06 8.95 14.03
N THR A 34 -11.77 9.46 13.02
CA THR A 34 -13.12 9.00 12.67
C THR A 34 -13.05 7.62 12.04
N GLY A 35 -14.14 6.84 12.12
CA GLY A 35 -14.21 5.54 11.47
C GLY A 35 -14.03 5.61 9.95
N GLU A 36 -14.68 6.60 9.32
CA GLU A 36 -14.60 6.84 7.87
C GLU A 36 -13.19 7.19 7.41
N ALA A 37 -12.44 8.00 8.18
CA ALA A 37 -11.06 8.34 7.82
C ALA A 37 -10.14 7.11 7.85
N LEU A 38 -10.34 6.20 8.80
CA LEU A 38 -9.57 4.96 8.88
C LEU A 38 -9.88 4.04 7.70
N ILE A 39 -11.14 3.95 7.28
CA ILE A 39 -11.55 3.18 6.09
C ILE A 39 -10.93 3.78 4.83
N ALA A 40 -11.05 5.09 4.63
CA ALA A 40 -10.50 5.78 3.46
C ALA A 40 -8.97 5.60 3.35
N LEU A 41 -8.26 5.68 4.49
CA LEU A 41 -6.82 5.38 4.53
C LEU A 41 -6.52 3.93 4.14
N GLN A 42 -7.33 2.99 4.59
CA GLN A 42 -7.14 1.58 4.28
C GLN A 42 -7.40 1.29 2.80
N GLU A 43 -8.49 1.82 2.25
CA GLU A 43 -8.82 1.71 0.83
C GLU A 43 -7.68 2.24 -0.04
N ALA A 44 -7.19 3.46 0.24
CA ALA A 44 -6.10 4.06 -0.51
C ALA A 44 -4.78 3.27 -0.38
N ALA A 45 -4.48 2.75 0.81
CA ALA A 45 -3.26 1.98 1.04
C ALA A 45 -3.29 0.63 0.31
N GLU A 46 -4.41 -0.09 0.35
CA GLU A 46 -4.57 -1.36 -0.35
C GLU A 46 -4.56 -1.17 -1.86
N ASP A 47 -5.27 -0.17 -2.38
CA ASP A 47 -5.26 0.17 -3.81
C ASP A 47 -3.84 0.48 -4.31
N PHE A 48 -3.09 1.27 -3.55
CA PHE A 48 -1.71 1.60 -3.88
C PHE A 48 -0.82 0.35 -3.93
N VAL A 49 -0.93 -0.54 -2.93
CA VAL A 49 -0.11 -1.76 -2.87
C VAL A 49 -0.46 -2.72 -4.00
N VAL A 50 -1.74 -2.89 -4.32
CA VAL A 50 -2.19 -3.73 -5.44
C VAL A 50 -1.59 -3.25 -6.75
N HIS A 51 -1.74 -1.96 -7.08
CA HIS A 51 -1.17 -1.39 -8.31
C HIS A 51 0.36 -1.46 -8.33
N LEU A 52 1.04 -1.26 -7.19
CA LEU A 52 2.50 -1.41 -7.11
C LEU A 52 2.93 -2.86 -7.36
N MET A 53 2.17 -3.84 -6.87
CA MET A 53 2.44 -5.26 -7.12
C MET A 53 2.23 -5.63 -8.58
N GLU A 54 1.23 -5.05 -9.25
CA GLU A 54 1.01 -5.23 -10.69
C GLU A 54 2.19 -4.68 -11.51
N ASP A 55 2.63 -3.46 -11.21
CA ASP A 55 3.79 -2.83 -11.87
C ASP A 55 5.08 -3.64 -11.63
N ALA A 56 5.29 -4.10 -10.39
CA ALA A 56 6.45 -4.95 -10.05
C ALA A 56 6.37 -6.31 -10.77
N MET A 57 5.17 -6.86 -10.97
CA MET A 57 5.01 -8.13 -11.69
C MET A 57 5.40 -7.99 -13.16
N LEU A 58 5.06 -6.86 -13.80
CA LEU A 58 5.51 -6.54 -15.16
C LEU A 58 7.04 -6.48 -15.25
N CYS A 59 7.70 -5.91 -14.23
CA CYS A 59 9.16 -5.88 -14.14
C CYS A 59 9.77 -7.29 -14.00
N ALA A 60 9.16 -8.15 -13.19
CA ALA A 60 9.60 -9.55 -13.04
C ALA A 60 9.45 -10.33 -14.35
N PHE A 61 8.32 -10.17 -15.04
CA PHE A 61 8.08 -10.79 -16.35
C PHE A 61 9.04 -10.30 -17.42
N HIS A 62 9.34 -9.00 -17.47
CA HIS A 62 10.35 -8.45 -18.37
C HIS A 62 11.72 -9.11 -18.17
N ALA A 63 12.06 -9.46 -16.92
CA ALA A 63 13.27 -10.19 -16.57
C ALA A 63 13.15 -11.73 -16.68
N LYS A 64 12.12 -12.25 -17.36
CA LYS A 64 11.85 -13.69 -17.56
C LYS A 64 11.71 -14.49 -16.25
N ARG A 65 11.17 -13.87 -15.20
CA ARG A 65 10.89 -14.51 -13.91
C ARG A 65 9.41 -14.50 -13.61
N VAL A 66 8.98 -15.44 -12.77
CA VAL A 66 7.62 -15.47 -12.18
C VAL A 66 7.66 -15.00 -10.72
N THR A 67 8.76 -15.25 -10.01
CA THR A 67 8.93 -14.81 -8.62
C THR A 67 9.30 -13.33 -8.55
N LEU A 68 8.48 -12.56 -7.83
CA LEU A 68 8.76 -11.17 -7.47
C LEU A 68 9.97 -11.05 -6.54
N MET A 69 10.80 -10.05 -6.80
CA MET A 69 11.98 -9.73 -6.00
C MET A 69 11.99 -8.24 -5.65
N LYS A 70 12.75 -7.88 -4.61
CA LYS A 70 12.90 -6.48 -4.16
C LYS A 70 13.25 -5.51 -5.30
N LYS A 71 14.14 -5.92 -6.21
CA LYS A 71 14.57 -5.12 -7.36
C LYS A 71 13.43 -4.78 -8.34
N ASP A 72 12.39 -5.62 -8.39
CA ASP A 72 11.23 -5.38 -9.26
C ASP A 72 10.37 -4.25 -8.70
N PHE A 73 10.18 -4.22 -7.37
CA PHE A 73 9.53 -3.10 -6.68
C PHE A 73 10.34 -1.81 -6.78
N GLU A 74 11.66 -1.87 -6.60
CA GLU A 74 12.55 -0.71 -6.73
C GLU A 74 12.49 -0.12 -8.14
N LEU A 75 12.48 -0.97 -9.17
CA LEU A 75 12.35 -0.54 -10.56
C LEU A 75 10.95 0.05 -10.84
N ALA A 76 9.88 -0.65 -10.45
CA ALA A 76 8.51 -0.17 -10.61
C ALA A 76 8.31 1.19 -9.94
N ARG A 77 8.85 1.37 -8.74
CA ARG A 77 8.82 2.64 -8.00
C ARG A 77 9.56 3.75 -8.74
N ARG A 78 10.73 3.44 -9.29
CA ARG A 78 11.57 4.40 -10.04
C ARG A 78 10.92 4.82 -11.36
N LEU A 79 10.26 3.90 -12.07
CA LEU A 79 9.59 4.18 -13.33
C LEU A 79 8.26 4.91 -13.15
N GLY A 80 7.47 4.49 -12.15
CA GLY A 80 6.15 5.05 -11.90
C GLY A 80 6.13 6.37 -11.15
N GLY A 81 7.28 6.90 -10.72
CA GLY A 81 7.37 8.09 -9.86
C GLY A 81 6.70 7.92 -8.48
N LYS A 82 6.16 6.73 -8.18
CA LYS A 82 5.40 6.42 -6.97
C LYS A 82 6.34 6.48 -5.76
N GLY A 83 6.34 7.58 -5.02
CA GLY A 83 7.26 7.81 -3.91
C GLY A 83 8.43 8.72 -4.22
N GLN A 84 8.36 9.47 -5.33
CA GLN A 84 8.85 10.85 -5.31
C GLN A 84 7.95 11.64 -4.35
N ILE A 85 8.49 11.89 -3.16
CA ILE A 85 7.98 12.90 -2.22
C ILE A 85 8.42 14.24 -2.80
N TRP A 86 7.68 14.78 -3.77
CA TRP A 86 8.00 16.05 -4.44
C TRP A 86 9.39 16.07 -5.09
#